data_AF-A0A7V2S7L0-F1
#
_entry.id   AF-A0A7V2S7L0-F1
#
_cell.length_a   1.000
_cell.length_b   1.000
_cell.length_c   1.000
_cell.angle_alpha   90.00
_cell.angle_beta   90.00
_cell.angle_gamma   90.00
#
_symmetry.space_group_name_H-M   'P 1'
#
loop_
_entity.id
_entity.type
_entity.pdbx_description
1 polymer ?
#
loop_
_entity_poly.entity_id
_entity_poly.type
_entity_poly.pdbx_seq_one_letter_code
_entity_poly.pdbx_strand_id
1 'polypeptide(L)'
;MPLPLPFFQSTVSAGFPSPADDYIERYLDLNELLINNPSSTFLARARGDSMLEIGIHNGDILIVDRAVEVRHKDIVVAALDGELVCKILDKYQQCLLPANPNYDAIPISNLSDFMVEGVVIASIRCHRLVHELARNPS
;
A
#
# COMPACT_ATOMS: atom_id res chain seq x y z
N MET A 1 -15.17 2.39 16.62
CA MET A 1 -16.32 3.18 16.12
C MET A 1 -15.88 3.83 14.82
N PRO A 2 -16.72 3.83 13.77
CA PRO A 2 -16.42 4.57 12.56
C PRO A 2 -16.23 6.06 12.88
N LEU A 3 -15.26 6.70 12.22
CA LEU A 3 -14.97 8.12 12.29
C LEU A 3 -15.23 8.73 10.89
N PRO A 4 -16.50 8.93 10.52
CA PRO A 4 -16.87 9.53 9.25
C PRO A 4 -16.32 10.97 9.16
N LEU A 5 -15.57 11.25 8.11
CA LEU A 5 -15.05 12.58 7.81
C LEU A 5 -15.79 13.17 6.61
N PRO A 6 -16.00 14.49 6.54
CA PRO A 6 -16.58 15.12 5.36
C PRO A 6 -15.69 14.87 4.14
N PHE A 7 -16.29 14.39 3.05
CA PHE A 7 -15.62 14.14 1.78
C PHE A 7 -16.22 15.06 0.71
N PHE A 8 -15.39 15.94 0.17
CA PHE A 8 -15.76 16.88 -0.89
C PHE A 8 -15.55 16.18 -2.24
N GLN A 9 -16.60 16.09 -3.06
CA GLN A 9 -16.50 15.52 -4.42
C GLN A 9 -15.96 16.51 -5.45
N SER A 10 -16.02 17.82 -5.18
CA SER A 10 -15.32 18.79 -6.02
C SER A 10 -13.84 18.40 -6.03
N THR A 11 -13.31 18.15 -7.23
CA THR A 11 -11.91 17.81 -7.37
C THR A 11 -11.11 18.96 -6.80
N VAL A 12 -10.40 18.72 -5.70
CA VAL A 12 -9.41 19.68 -5.21
C VAL A 12 -8.34 19.72 -6.28
N SER A 13 -8.42 20.72 -7.15
CA SER A 13 -7.40 20.94 -8.15
C SER A 13 -6.08 21.07 -7.43
N ALA A 14 -5.08 20.27 -7.81
CA ALA A 14 -3.71 20.49 -7.37
C ALA A 14 -3.12 21.83 -7.90
N GLY A 15 -3.89 22.55 -8.74
CA GLY A 15 -3.60 23.90 -9.24
C GLY A 15 -4.52 24.98 -8.65
N PHE A 16 -4.78 26.06 -9.41
CA PHE A 16 -5.56 27.20 -8.92
C PHE A 16 -7.02 26.82 -8.62
N PRO A 17 -7.54 27.14 -7.42
CA PRO A 17 -8.92 26.80 -7.07
C PRO A 17 -9.91 27.74 -7.78
N SER A 18 -10.94 27.16 -8.39
CA SER A 18 -12.13 27.91 -8.81
C SER A 18 -13.12 27.98 -7.64
N PRO A 19 -13.76 29.14 -7.38
CA PRO A 19 -14.52 29.43 -6.15
C PRO A 19 -15.93 28.82 -6.08
N ALA A 20 -16.28 27.91 -6.99
CA ALA A 20 -17.59 27.29 -7.04
C ALA A 20 -17.42 25.79 -6.79
N ASP A 21 -17.83 25.35 -5.59
CA ASP A 21 -18.47 24.05 -5.30
C ASP A 21 -18.15 23.59 -3.86
N ASP A 22 -18.68 24.34 -2.88
CA ASP A 22 -18.68 24.00 -1.45
C ASP A 22 -19.90 23.13 -1.07
N TYR A 23 -20.20 22.08 -1.84
CA TYR A 23 -21.22 21.10 -1.45
C TYR A 23 -20.56 19.88 -0.78
N ILE A 24 -20.80 19.72 0.52
CA ILE A 24 -20.45 18.51 1.26
C ILE A 24 -21.50 17.45 0.91
N GLU A 25 -21.16 16.54 0.00
CA GLU A 25 -22.13 15.53 -0.48
C GLU A 25 -22.10 14.22 0.30
N ARG A 26 -20.97 13.85 0.94
CA ARG A 26 -20.87 12.55 1.62
C ARG A 26 -19.89 12.56 2.79
N TYR A 27 -20.19 11.76 3.80
CA TYR A 27 -19.24 11.38 4.85
C TYR A 27 -18.53 10.09 4.46
N LEU A 28 -17.21 10.04 4.62
CA LEU A 28 -16.36 8.91 4.28
C LEU A 28 -15.59 8.43 5.51
N ASP A 29 -15.64 7.14 5.78
CA ASP A 29 -14.80 6.49 6.79
C ASP A 29 -13.62 5.80 6.09
N LEU A 30 -12.39 6.08 6.53
CA LEU A 30 -11.19 5.48 5.94
C LEU A 30 -11.07 3.99 6.21
N ASN A 31 -11.59 3.48 7.33
CA ASN A 31 -11.63 2.06 7.61
C ASN A 31 -12.57 1.36 6.63
N GLU A 32 -13.77 1.90 6.41
CA GLU A 32 -14.70 1.32 5.43
C GLU A 32 -14.16 1.42 3.99
N LEU A 33 -13.40 2.48 3.69
CA LEU A 33 -12.81 2.66 2.37
C LEU A 33 -11.64 1.71 2.09
N LEU A 34 -10.78 1.49 3.08
CA LEU A 34 -9.46 0.85 2.86
C LEU A 34 -9.33 -0.53 3.52
N ILE A 35 -10.21 -0.88 4.46
CA ILE A 35 -10.13 -2.10 5.27
C ILE A 35 -11.40 -2.92 5.08
N ASN A 36 -11.38 -3.80 4.08
CA ASN A 36 -12.49 -4.71 3.81
C ASN A 36 -12.60 -5.84 4.85
N ASN A 37 -11.45 -6.39 5.29
CA ASN A 37 -11.39 -7.52 6.22
C ASN A 37 -10.54 -7.17 7.46
N PRO A 38 -11.11 -6.50 8.49
CA PRO A 38 -10.33 -6.00 9.63
C PRO A 38 -9.52 -7.06 10.39
N SER A 39 -10.02 -8.29 10.49
CA SER A 39 -9.34 -9.38 11.19
C SER A 39 -8.14 -9.95 10.44
N SER A 40 -8.02 -9.68 9.13
CA SER A 40 -6.94 -10.13 8.27
C SER A 40 -6.14 -8.98 7.67
N THR A 41 -6.40 -7.74 8.10
CA THR A 41 -5.67 -6.57 7.61
C THR A 41 -4.59 -6.17 8.60
N PHE A 42 -3.39 -5.93 8.10
CA PHE A 42 -2.30 -5.36 8.88
C PHE A 42 -1.63 -4.21 8.14
N LEU A 43 -0.92 -3.39 8.90
CA LEU A 43 -0.17 -2.26 8.37
C LEU A 43 1.32 -2.58 8.38
N ALA A 44 2.02 -2.22 7.31
CA ALA A 44 3.47 -2.33 7.20
C ALA A 44 4.08 -1.00 6.74
N ARG A 45 5.34 -0.73 7.10
CA ARG A 45 6.05 0.44 6.57
C ARG A 45 6.91 0.02 5.39
N ALA A 46 6.72 0.66 4.25
CA ALA A 46 7.59 0.46 3.10
C ALA A 46 9.00 0.98 3.42
N ARG A 47 10.01 0.18 3.08
CA ARG A 47 11.42 0.55 3.19
C ARG A 47 12.11 0.35 1.85
N GLY A 48 12.90 1.33 1.44
CA GLY A 48 13.56 1.35 0.14
C GLY A 48 12.66 1.89 -0.97
N ASP A 49 13.14 1.76 -2.20
CA ASP A 49 12.62 2.47 -3.38
C ASP A 49 12.37 1.52 -4.56
N SER A 50 12.35 0.20 -4.34
CA SER A 50 12.13 -0.79 -5.40
C SER A 50 10.75 -0.71 -6.06
N MET A 51 9.81 0.05 -5.49
CA MET A 51 8.41 0.14 -5.93
C MET A 51 8.03 1.58 -6.36
N LEU A 52 9.01 2.43 -6.65
CA LEU A 52 8.82 3.86 -6.93
C LEU A 52 7.88 4.13 -8.12
N GLU A 53 8.00 3.38 -9.21
CA GLU A 53 7.26 3.67 -10.46
C GLU A 53 5.74 3.43 -10.33
N ILE A 54 5.32 2.70 -9.29
CA ILE A 54 3.89 2.52 -8.96
C ILE A 54 3.45 3.37 -7.77
N GLY A 55 4.27 4.34 -7.35
CA GLY A 55 3.90 5.31 -6.34
C GLY A 55 4.16 4.89 -4.89
N ILE A 56 4.69 3.69 -4.63
CA ILE A 56 5.10 3.27 -3.28
C ILE A 56 6.53 3.75 -3.04
N HIS A 57 6.73 4.66 -2.10
CA HIS A 57 8.08 5.11 -1.74
C HIS A 57 8.43 4.78 -0.28
N ASN A 58 9.71 4.93 0.01
CA ASN A 58 10.27 4.73 1.34
C ASN A 58 9.50 5.55 2.40
N GLY A 59 9.02 4.88 3.44
CA GLY A 59 8.29 5.47 4.56
C GLY A 59 6.77 5.45 4.42
N ASP A 60 6.23 5.09 3.26
CA ASP A 60 4.78 4.93 3.11
C ASP A 60 4.23 3.82 4.01
N ILE A 61 2.97 3.97 4.43
CA ILE A 61 2.24 2.96 5.18
C ILE A 61 1.44 2.12 4.21
N LEU A 62 1.75 0.83 4.12
CA LEU A 62 1.03 -0.15 3.33
C LEU A 62 -0.13 -0.71 4.14
N ILE A 63 -1.30 -0.80 3.52
CA ILE A 63 -2.44 -1.56 4.02
C ILE A 63 -2.44 -2.90 3.31
N VAL A 64 -2.30 -3.98 4.07
CA VAL A 64 -2.13 -5.34 3.53
C VAL A 64 -3.25 -6.23 4.04
N ASP A 65 -3.95 -6.91 3.13
CA ASP A 65 -5.04 -7.83 3.48
C ASP A 65 -4.66 -9.27 3.13
N ARG A 66 -4.68 -10.14 4.14
CA ARG A 66 -4.38 -11.58 4.01
C ARG A 66 -5.55 -12.40 3.45
N ALA A 67 -6.77 -11.90 3.54
CA ALA A 67 -7.96 -12.63 3.09
C ALA A 67 -8.25 -12.44 1.60
N VAL A 68 -7.59 -11.48 0.95
CA VAL A 68 -7.75 -11.24 -0.48
C VAL A 68 -7.02 -12.32 -1.28
N GLU A 69 -7.74 -12.92 -2.24
CA GLU A 69 -7.17 -13.90 -3.15
C GLU A 69 -6.11 -13.25 -4.05
N VAL A 70 -4.89 -13.80 -4.03
CA VAL A 70 -3.74 -13.27 -4.77
C VAL A 70 -3.83 -13.56 -6.27
N ARG A 71 -3.83 -12.50 -7.08
CA ARG A 71 -3.90 -12.52 -8.54
C ARG A 71 -2.56 -12.19 -9.18
N HIS A 72 -2.46 -12.50 -10.47
CA HIS A 72 -1.28 -12.15 -11.27
C HIS A 72 -1.17 -10.62 -11.37
N LYS A 73 0.05 -10.09 -11.16
CA LYS A 73 0.39 -8.66 -11.06
C LYS A 73 -0.15 -7.93 -9.83
N ASP A 74 -0.68 -8.63 -8.84
CA ASP A 74 -0.96 -8.00 -7.54
C ASP A 74 0.35 -7.57 -6.87
N ILE A 75 0.29 -6.43 -6.18
CA ILE A 75 1.35 -6.01 -5.27
C ILE A 75 1.15 -6.80 -3.99
N VAL A 76 2.17 -7.54 -3.57
CA VAL A 76 2.10 -8.41 -2.40
C VAL A 76 3.18 -8.04 -1.39
N VAL A 77 2.88 -8.29 -0.11
CA VAL A 77 3.91 -8.50 0.89
C VAL A 77 4.20 -10.00 0.94
N ALA A 78 5.47 -10.36 0.82
CA ALA A 78 5.92 -11.75 0.90
C ALA A 78 7.07 -11.87 1.90
N ALA A 79 7.13 -12.99 2.62
CA ALA A 79 8.26 -13.38 3.44
C ALA A 79 9.25 -14.18 2.59
N LEU A 80 10.49 -13.71 2.52
CA LEU A 80 11.63 -14.36 1.88
C LEU A 80 12.68 -14.64 2.94
N ASP A 81 12.98 -15.91 3.23
CA ASP A 81 13.96 -16.32 4.25
C ASP A 81 13.77 -15.58 5.61
N GLY A 82 12.52 -15.31 5.98
CA GLY A 82 12.14 -14.60 7.21
C GLY A 82 12.09 -13.06 7.11
N GLU A 83 12.49 -12.47 5.98
CA GLU A 83 12.40 -11.03 5.74
C GLU A 83 11.19 -10.66 4.88
N LEU A 84 10.45 -9.61 5.27
CA LEU A 84 9.31 -9.12 4.52
C LEU A 84 9.75 -8.21 3.37
N VAL A 85 9.25 -8.50 2.16
CA VAL A 85 9.45 -7.67 0.97
C VAL A 85 8.11 -7.27 0.35
N CYS A 86 8.08 -6.11 -0.29
CA CYS A 86 6.97 -5.67 -1.14
C CYS A 86 7.39 -5.73 -2.60
N LYS A 87 6.64 -6.47 -3.43
CA LYS A 87 6.91 -6.69 -4.86
C LYS A 87 5.61 -6.97 -5.63
N ILE A 88 5.66 -6.86 -6.96
CA ILE A 88 4.57 -7.33 -7.83
C ILE A 88 4.76 -8.83 -8.08
N LEU A 89 3.73 -9.64 -7.85
CA LEU A 89 3.79 -11.08 -8.09
C LEU A 89 3.52 -11.41 -9.56
N ASP A 90 4.50 -11.98 -10.24
CA ASP A 90 4.29 -12.61 -11.55
C ASP A 90 4.08 -14.12 -11.41
N LYS A 91 2.81 -14.53 -11.37
CA LYS A 91 2.44 -15.96 -11.29
C LYS A 91 2.84 -16.78 -12.52
N TYR A 92 3.05 -16.16 -13.68
CA TYR A 92 3.32 -16.87 -14.93
C TYR A 92 4.82 -17.11 -15.12
N GLN A 93 5.64 -16.10 -14.85
CA GLN A 93 7.10 -16.20 -14.86
C GLN A 93 7.68 -16.68 -13.52
N GLN A 94 6.81 -16.87 -12.51
CA GLN A 94 7.19 -17.28 -11.16
C GLN A 94 8.30 -16.40 -10.56
N CYS A 95 8.10 -15.09 -10.61
CA CYS A 95 9.06 -14.12 -10.07
C CYS A 95 8.35 -12.99 -9.33
N LEU A 96 9.13 -12.32 -8.47
CA LEU A 96 8.74 -11.08 -7.80
C LEU A 96 9.39 -9.92 -8.53
N LEU A 97 8.57 -9.06 -9.11
CA LEU A 97 9.00 -7.94 -9.92
C LEU A 97 9.12 -6.67 -9.06
N PRO A 98 10.24 -5.93 -9.16
CA PRO A 98 10.27 -4.55 -8.72
C PRO A 98 9.49 -3.66 -9.69
N ALA A 99 9.11 -2.49 -9.22
CA ALA A 99 8.66 -1.37 -10.05
C ALA A 99 9.68 -0.23 -9.95
N ASN A 100 10.93 -0.56 -10.24
CA ASN A 100 12.06 0.35 -10.33
C ASN A 100 13.15 -0.31 -11.21
N PRO A 101 13.60 0.34 -12.30
CA PRO A 101 14.58 -0.22 -13.24
C PRO A 101 15.95 -0.53 -12.63
N ASN A 102 16.28 0.03 -11.47
CA ASN A 102 17.55 -0.21 -10.78
C ASN A 102 17.58 -1.54 -10.01
N TYR A 103 16.49 -2.31 -10.04
CA TYR A 103 16.34 -3.56 -9.32
C TYR A 103 15.99 -4.68 -10.28
N ASP A 104 16.55 -5.87 -10.03
CA ASP A 104 16.25 -7.06 -10.81
C ASP A 104 15.01 -7.80 -10.28
N ALA A 105 14.36 -8.55 -11.17
CA ALA A 105 13.33 -9.50 -10.79
C ALA A 105 13.93 -10.63 -9.94
N ILE A 106 13.19 -11.09 -8.93
CA ILE A 106 13.61 -12.17 -8.03
C ILE A 106 12.87 -13.45 -8.45
N PRO A 107 13.51 -14.46 -9.05
CA PRO A 107 12.87 -15.72 -9.37
C PRO A 107 12.48 -16.47 -8.09
N ILE A 108 11.24 -16.94 -8.01
CA ILE A 108 10.74 -17.70 -6.84
C ILE A 108 11.49 -19.03 -6.70
N SER A 109 11.95 -19.61 -7.81
CA SER A 109 12.78 -20.83 -7.81
C SER A 109 14.10 -20.70 -7.04
N ASN A 110 14.58 -19.48 -6.83
CA ASN A 110 15.84 -19.21 -6.14
C ASN A 110 15.66 -19.02 -4.63
N LEU A 111 14.42 -19.09 -4.13
CA LEU A 111 14.07 -18.83 -2.74
C LEU A 111 13.89 -20.16 -2.01
N SER A 112 14.56 -20.30 -0.86
CA SER A 112 14.41 -21.47 0.02
C SER A 112 13.07 -21.49 0.72
N ASP A 113 12.62 -20.32 1.18
CA ASP A 113 11.33 -20.11 1.82
C ASP A 113 10.63 -18.91 1.18
N PHE A 114 9.40 -19.12 0.71
CA PHE A 114 8.58 -18.11 0.06
C PHE A 114 7.13 -18.27 0.51
N MET A 115 6.61 -17.23 1.14
CA MET A 115 5.21 -17.17 1.54
C MET A 115 4.64 -15.79 1.24
N VAL A 116 3.48 -15.73 0.58
CA VAL A 116 2.74 -14.48 0.44
C VAL A 116 2.00 -14.23 1.74
N GLU A 117 2.30 -13.11 2.38
CA GLU A 117 1.64 -12.67 3.62
C GLU A 117 0.30 -12.00 3.34
N GLY A 118 0.16 -11.31 2.20
CA GLY A 118 -1.10 -10.69 1.80
C GLY A 118 -0.95 -9.74 0.61
N VAL A 119 -2.08 -9.23 0.13
CA VAL A 119 -2.15 -8.27 -0.99
C VAL A 119 -2.14 -6.85 -0.45
N VAL A 120 -1.34 -5.98 -1.06
CA VAL A 120 -1.31 -4.54 -0.74
C VAL A 120 -2.53 -3.89 -1.37
N ILE A 121 -3.45 -3.41 -0.53
CA ILE A 121 -4.69 -2.73 -0.94
C ILE A 121 -4.44 -1.25 -1.23
N ALA A 122 -3.61 -0.61 -0.42
CA ALA A 122 -3.30 0.81 -0.55
C ALA A 122 -1.94 1.16 0.06
N SER A 123 -1.40 2.29 -0.38
CA SER A 123 -0.23 2.95 0.19
C SER A 123 -0.63 4.35 0.65
N ILE A 124 -0.35 4.70 1.90
CA ILE A 124 -0.64 6.01 2.49
C ILE A 124 0.66 6.77 2.70
N ARG A 125 0.72 7.97 2.10
CA ARG A 125 1.77 8.94 2.34
C ARG A 125 1.29 10.08 3.22
N CYS A 126 1.91 10.23 4.38
CA CYS A 126 1.68 11.37 5.25
C CYS A 126 2.72 12.47 4.99
N HIS A 127 2.31 13.59 4.40
CA HIS A 127 3.20 14.74 4.15
C HIS A 127 3.51 15.57 5.42
N ARG A 128 2.65 15.48 6.43
CA ARG A 128 2.84 16.09 7.74
C ARG A 128 2.35 15.12 8.80
N LEU A 129 3.26 14.67 9.66
CA LEU A 129 2.91 13.83 10.81
C LEU A 129 2.39 14.74 11.92
N VAL A 130 1.18 14.45 12.41
CA VAL A 130 0.56 15.23 13.49
C VAL A 130 0.80 14.56 14.86
N HIS A 131 1.13 13.26 14.92
CA HIS A 131 1.56 12.54 16.13
C HIS A 131 2.47 11.30 15.83
N GLU A 132 3.09 10.76 16.90
CA GLU A 132 4.27 9.87 17.08
C GLU A 132 4.54 8.63 16.17
N LEU A 133 4.06 8.56 14.93
CA LEU A 133 4.45 7.47 14.00
C LEU A 133 5.90 7.59 13.47
N ALA A 134 6.70 8.50 14.02
CA ALA A 134 8.11 8.75 13.63
C ALA A 134 9.15 7.89 14.37
N ARG A 135 8.75 7.13 15.41
CA ARG A 135 9.68 6.23 16.11
C ARG A 135 9.76 4.91 15.35
N ASN A 136 10.82 4.71 14.57
CA ASN A 136 11.22 3.36 14.17
C ASN A 136 11.53 2.56 15.46
N PRO A 137 11.00 1.33 15.64
CA PRO A 137 11.54 0.46 16.66
C PRO A 137 13.01 0.19 16.30
N SER A 138 13.86 0.30 17.33
CA SER A 138 15.30 0.08 17.29
C SER A 138 15.63 -1.34 16.84
#